data_AF-A0A5M9MFL3-F1
#
_entry.id   AF-A0A5M9MFL3-F1
#
_cell.length_a   1.000
_cell.length_b   1.000
_cell.length_c   1.000
_cell.angle_alpha   90.00
_cell.angle_beta   90.00
_cell.angle_gamma   90.00
#
_symmetry.space_group_name_H-M   'P 1'
#
loop_
_entity.id
_entity.type
_entity.pdbx_description
1 polymer ?
#
loop_
_entity_poly.entity_id
_entity_poly.type
_entity_poly.pdbx_seq_one_letter_code
_entity_poly.pdbx_strand_id
1 'polypeptide(L)'
;MKHSFEHVWVHKATAKEQIDAAMAKGFDFYFNFMWGQYEDEVAGVAACQYFESLGGAPKVPGILNYPLFIKPAISCASLFISEKPLCANREELRASLQSLCQELEPRRKMSGRTLENLNSSLVVDGIPIPDDIVVQKFIPGWDHSVVIIELGDRPVPLNPERYVHSDGYNIYSDFLRFDVKFDPRTHVELVPFEETPELFRKLQDGEPTVLEVTPMPAIFLTPEIEWEDIVIRNSFPGGHRALIDVLIANELDRQNRDKEREARVAKVYDAYSDTYDDDIKHLNLEAIYRNVIDGSRLSGTILELGPGTGLFGRLLSEKTKTPRSHCEDPSCTYHRTTDISLNGIELSQGMIDRCLKTGAYSTVHNGPCQVILPSVRSFDHAVSVSNLCYLSPTDFSLVMVCLFQQAQNSIIVTIDEIPDIYNKRLVEMSEPHSSMPSPSGMEVVKKFLGVRMAVSKDRN
;
A
#
# COMPACT_ATOMS: atom_id res chain seq x y z
N MET A 1 -0.99 11.85 -14.33
CA MET A 1 -1.92 12.51 -13.42
C MET A 1 -1.40 12.31 -12.00
N LYS A 2 -1.35 13.38 -11.20
CA LYS A 2 -1.24 13.28 -9.74
C LYS A 2 -2.67 13.37 -9.23
N HIS A 3 -3.14 12.33 -8.55
CA HIS A 3 -4.39 12.42 -7.79
C HIS A 3 -4.04 12.97 -6.40
N SER A 4 -4.86 13.86 -5.86
CA SER A 4 -4.77 14.33 -4.49
C SER A 4 -5.85 13.66 -3.67
N PHE A 5 -5.50 13.10 -2.52
CA PHE A 5 -6.45 12.46 -1.61
C PHE A 5 -6.82 13.42 -0.48
N GLU A 6 -8.10 13.45 -0.11
CA GLU A 6 -8.56 14.19 1.05
C GLU A 6 -9.32 13.24 1.98
N HIS A 7 -8.92 13.17 3.25
CA HIS A 7 -9.64 12.41 4.26
C HIS A 7 -10.80 13.24 4.81
N VAL A 8 -12.02 12.73 4.65
CA VAL A 8 -13.22 13.32 5.23
C VAL A 8 -13.73 12.40 6.33
N TRP A 9 -13.68 12.87 7.57
CA TRP A 9 -14.23 12.15 8.71
C TRP A 9 -15.75 12.33 8.77
N VAL A 10 -16.47 11.22 8.74
CA VAL A 10 -17.94 11.19 8.76
C VAL A 10 -18.40 10.75 10.16
N HIS A 11 -19.03 11.67 10.89
CA HIS A 11 -19.62 11.41 12.20
C HIS A 11 -21.08 11.03 12.07
N LYS A 12 -21.55 10.07 12.89
CA LYS A 12 -22.92 9.53 12.84
C LYS A 12 -23.99 10.62 12.87
N ALA A 13 -23.81 11.64 13.71
CA ALA A 13 -24.78 12.72 13.89
C ALA A 13 -24.87 13.69 12.71
N THR A 14 -23.83 13.76 11.88
CA THR A 14 -23.68 14.74 10.77
C THR A 14 -23.31 14.06 9.45
N ALA A 15 -23.62 12.76 9.34
CA ALA A 15 -23.06 11.94 8.28
C ALA A 15 -23.52 12.42 6.90
N LYS A 16 -24.79 12.80 6.76
CA LYS A 16 -25.35 13.27 5.50
C LYS A 16 -24.72 14.59 5.07
N GLU A 17 -24.65 15.56 5.97
CA GLU A 17 -24.07 16.88 5.69
C GLU A 17 -22.60 16.78 5.31
N GLN A 18 -21.83 15.92 5.98
CA GLN A 18 -20.42 15.71 5.67
C GLN A 18 -20.21 14.96 4.36
N ILE A 19 -21.08 14.01 4.02
CA ILE A 19 -21.08 13.34 2.72
C ILE A 19 -21.44 14.33 1.62
N ASP A 20 -22.49 15.14 1.79
CA ASP A 20 -22.87 16.17 0.83
C ASP A 20 -21.74 17.18 0.61
N ALA A 21 -21.07 17.60 1.68
CA ALA A 21 -19.91 18.48 1.59
C ALA A 21 -18.73 17.80 0.86
N ALA A 22 -18.51 16.50 1.06
CA ALA A 22 -17.49 15.75 0.33
C ALA A 22 -17.86 15.56 -1.14
N MET A 23 -19.13 15.35 -1.45
CA MET A 23 -19.66 15.25 -2.82
C MET A 23 -19.56 16.57 -3.57
N ALA A 24 -19.88 17.69 -2.91
CA ALA A 24 -19.80 19.02 -3.48
C ALA A 24 -18.37 19.44 -3.86
N LYS A 25 -17.34 18.79 -3.30
CA LYS A 25 -15.94 18.99 -3.71
C LYS A 25 -15.59 18.37 -5.06
N GLY A 26 -16.45 17.49 -5.57
CA GLY A 26 -16.31 16.91 -6.91
C GLY A 26 -15.12 15.96 -7.04
N PHE A 27 -14.89 15.08 -6.05
CA PHE A 27 -13.83 14.09 -6.13
C PHE A 27 -14.10 13.08 -7.26
N ASP A 28 -13.04 12.65 -7.95
CA ASP A 28 -13.13 11.68 -9.04
C ASP A 28 -13.51 10.27 -8.54
N PHE A 29 -13.16 9.94 -7.29
CA PHE A 29 -13.39 8.64 -6.64
C PHE A 29 -13.56 8.78 -5.11
N TYR A 30 -14.31 7.87 -4.49
CA TYR A 30 -14.51 7.80 -3.04
C TYR A 30 -14.09 6.43 -2.51
N PHE A 31 -13.21 6.41 -1.50
CA PHE A 31 -12.94 5.21 -0.70
C PHE A 31 -13.74 5.31 0.60
N ASN A 32 -14.75 4.44 0.74
CA ASN A 32 -15.62 4.45 1.90
C ASN A 32 -15.17 3.37 2.90
N PHE A 33 -14.53 3.80 4.00
CA PHE A 33 -14.07 2.96 5.10
C PHE A 33 -15.04 2.96 6.29
N MET A 34 -16.35 3.07 6.04
CA MET A 34 -17.31 3.20 7.12
C MET A 34 -17.66 1.84 7.75
N TRP A 35 -17.43 1.78 9.06
CA TRP A 35 -17.76 0.64 9.93
C TRP A 35 -18.98 0.98 10.80
N GLY A 36 -19.65 -0.05 11.28
CA GLY A 36 -20.75 0.07 12.22
C GLY A 36 -22.00 -0.65 11.77
N GLN A 37 -22.57 -1.42 12.68
CA GLN A 37 -23.95 -1.88 12.64
C GLN A 37 -24.88 -0.75 13.12
N TYR A 38 -26.20 -0.95 13.01
CA TYR A 38 -27.16 0.06 13.50
C TYR A 38 -27.04 0.29 15.01
N GLU A 39 -26.63 -0.75 15.72
CA GLU A 39 -26.40 -0.82 17.15
C GLU A 39 -25.10 -0.12 17.58
N ASP A 40 -24.14 0.03 16.67
CA ASP A 40 -22.85 0.65 16.99
C ASP A 40 -22.97 2.18 16.97
N GLU A 41 -22.24 2.89 17.84
CA GLU A 41 -22.21 4.36 17.88
C GLU A 41 -21.40 5.01 16.73
N VAL A 42 -21.35 4.36 15.57
CA VAL A 42 -20.62 4.81 14.37
C VAL A 42 -21.54 4.94 13.15
N ALA A 43 -21.11 5.69 12.13
CA ALA A 43 -21.95 6.12 11.01
C ALA A 43 -22.18 5.06 9.93
N GLY A 44 -21.42 3.94 9.98
CA GLY A 44 -21.41 2.80 9.05
C GLY A 44 -22.55 2.70 8.07
N VAL A 45 -23.60 1.98 8.47
CA VAL A 45 -24.72 1.63 7.60
C VAL A 45 -25.44 2.85 7.03
N ALA A 46 -25.81 3.81 7.88
CA ALA A 46 -26.63 4.96 7.47
C ALA A 46 -25.89 5.86 6.46
N ALA A 47 -24.57 5.95 6.61
CA ALA A 47 -23.72 6.75 5.77
C ALA A 47 -23.41 6.05 4.43
N CYS A 48 -23.20 4.72 4.43
CA CYS A 48 -23.10 3.92 3.19
C CYS A 48 -24.39 3.98 2.35
N GLN A 49 -25.56 3.80 2.98
CA GLN A 49 -26.85 3.91 2.31
C GLN A 49 -27.07 5.29 1.71
N TYR A 50 -26.62 6.34 2.40
CA TYR A 50 -26.72 7.69 1.89
C TYR A 50 -25.82 7.88 0.66
N PHE A 51 -24.57 7.42 0.69
CA PHE A 51 -23.67 7.42 -0.48
C PHE A 51 -24.28 6.70 -1.69
N GLU A 52 -24.86 5.52 -1.49
CA GLU A 52 -25.51 4.75 -2.56
C GLU A 52 -26.68 5.52 -3.19
N SER A 53 -27.45 6.26 -2.38
CA SER A 53 -28.57 7.07 -2.86
C SER A 53 -28.17 8.23 -3.79
N LEU A 54 -26.88 8.61 -3.81
CA LEU A 54 -26.35 9.73 -4.60
C LEU A 54 -25.86 9.34 -6.00
N GLY A 55 -26.02 8.08 -6.42
CA GLY A 55 -25.90 7.71 -7.84
C GLY A 55 -24.62 7.00 -8.31
N GLY A 56 -23.92 6.26 -7.43
CA GLY A 56 -23.21 5.04 -7.86
C GLY A 56 -21.76 5.16 -8.34
N ALA A 57 -20.89 5.77 -7.54
CA ALA A 57 -19.47 5.42 -7.50
C ALA A 57 -19.13 4.91 -6.08
N PRO A 58 -18.60 3.68 -5.94
CA PRO A 58 -18.30 2.71 -6.99
C PRO A 58 -19.56 2.06 -7.62
N LYS A 59 -19.38 1.46 -8.80
CA LYS A 59 -20.43 0.73 -9.54
C LYS A 59 -20.89 -0.48 -8.74
N VAL A 60 -21.98 -0.33 -7.99
CA VAL A 60 -22.59 -1.42 -7.22
C VAL A 60 -23.26 -2.41 -8.19
N PRO A 61 -23.16 -3.73 -7.99
CA PRO A 61 -23.90 -4.73 -8.76
C PRO A 61 -25.40 -4.40 -8.73
N GLY A 62 -26.02 -4.20 -9.91
CA GLY A 62 -27.42 -3.77 -10.00
C GLY A 62 -28.42 -4.78 -9.40
N ILE A 63 -29.67 -4.38 -9.19
CA ILE A 63 -30.71 -5.23 -8.56
C ILE A 63 -31.75 -5.79 -9.55
N LEU A 64 -31.57 -5.53 -10.84
CA LEU A 64 -32.61 -5.75 -11.86
C LEU A 64 -32.57 -7.12 -12.53
N ASN A 65 -31.46 -7.86 -12.39
CA ASN A 65 -31.26 -9.12 -13.09
C ASN A 65 -30.87 -10.21 -12.11
N TYR A 66 -31.62 -11.31 -12.14
CA TYR A 66 -31.27 -12.54 -11.45
C TYR A 66 -30.04 -13.22 -12.10
N PRO A 67 -29.28 -14.03 -11.34
CA PRO A 67 -29.46 -14.31 -9.91
C PRO A 67 -29.09 -13.14 -8.99
N LEU A 68 -29.83 -13.01 -7.89
CA LEU A 68 -29.59 -12.02 -6.84
C LEU A 68 -29.00 -12.72 -5.61
N PHE A 69 -28.01 -12.09 -4.98
CA PHE A 69 -27.47 -12.47 -3.68
C PHE A 69 -28.10 -11.60 -2.60
N ILE A 70 -28.50 -12.23 -1.51
CA ILE A 70 -29.11 -11.60 -0.35
C ILE A 70 -28.27 -11.86 0.89
N LYS A 71 -27.96 -10.80 1.64
CA LYS A 71 -27.29 -10.89 2.94
C LYS A 71 -27.79 -9.81 3.88
N PRO A 72 -27.58 -9.94 5.20
CA PRO A 72 -27.74 -8.82 6.12
C PRO A 72 -26.82 -7.66 5.71
N ALA A 73 -27.31 -6.43 5.85
CA ALA A 73 -26.50 -5.22 5.73
C ALA A 73 -25.54 -5.04 6.91
N ILE A 74 -25.82 -5.73 8.01
CA ILE A 74 -25.06 -5.69 9.26
C ILE A 74 -24.57 -7.10 9.61
N SER A 75 -23.34 -7.21 10.13
CA SER A 75 -22.63 -8.45 10.49
C SER A 75 -21.87 -9.15 9.37
N CYS A 76 -21.01 -10.09 9.76
CA CYS A 76 -20.34 -11.01 8.84
C CYS A 76 -21.41 -11.82 8.11
N ALA A 77 -21.50 -11.66 6.78
CA ALA A 77 -22.54 -12.28 5.95
C ALA A 77 -22.69 -13.77 6.28
N SER A 78 -21.58 -14.47 6.54
CA SER A 78 -21.53 -15.90 6.88
C SER A 78 -22.21 -16.35 8.15
N LEU A 79 -22.60 -15.45 9.05
CA LEU A 79 -23.40 -15.82 10.21
C LEU A 79 -24.88 -16.06 9.87
N PHE A 80 -25.32 -15.64 8.69
CA PHE A 80 -26.73 -15.69 8.25
C PHE A 80 -26.88 -16.24 6.83
N ILE A 81 -25.89 -17.00 6.36
CA ILE A 81 -26.00 -17.61 5.03
C ILE A 81 -26.93 -18.80 5.13
N SER A 82 -28.11 -18.65 4.52
CA SER A 82 -29.01 -19.77 4.28
C SER A 82 -28.36 -20.83 3.39
N GLU A 83 -28.94 -22.03 3.31
CA GLU A 83 -28.48 -23.08 2.39
C GLU A 83 -28.50 -22.64 0.90
N LYS A 84 -29.24 -21.57 0.57
CA LYS A 84 -29.39 -21.02 -0.79
C LYS A 84 -29.28 -19.49 -0.77
N PRO A 85 -28.06 -18.94 -0.70
CA PRO A 85 -27.83 -17.50 -0.67
C PRO A 85 -28.14 -16.81 -2.01
N LEU A 86 -28.22 -17.57 -3.11
CA LEU A 86 -28.55 -17.09 -4.44
C LEU A 86 -30.02 -17.33 -4.76
N CYS A 87 -30.72 -16.26 -5.12
CA CYS A 87 -32.10 -16.29 -5.62
C CYS A 87 -32.07 -16.23 -7.14
N ALA A 88 -32.59 -17.24 -7.83
CA ALA A 88 -32.65 -17.30 -9.29
C ALA A 88 -33.89 -16.58 -9.87
N ASN A 89 -34.87 -16.27 -9.03
CA ASN A 89 -36.14 -15.65 -9.41
C ASN A 89 -36.80 -14.94 -8.21
N ARG A 90 -37.95 -14.32 -8.48
CA ARG A 90 -38.73 -13.52 -7.53
C ARG A 90 -39.26 -14.31 -6.35
N GLU A 91 -39.70 -15.53 -6.59
CA GLU A 91 -40.24 -16.42 -5.57
C GLU A 91 -39.15 -16.80 -4.57
N GLU A 92 -37.95 -17.13 -5.07
CA GLU A 92 -36.78 -17.40 -4.25
C GLU A 92 -36.32 -16.15 -3.48
N LEU A 93 -36.32 -14.97 -4.11
CA LEU A 93 -36.01 -13.71 -3.40
C LEU A 93 -36.97 -13.48 -2.23
N ARG A 94 -38.28 -13.66 -2.45
CA ARG A 94 -39.29 -13.51 -1.40
C ARG A 94 -39.07 -14.51 -0.26
N ALA A 95 -38.80 -15.77 -0.59
CA ALA A 95 -38.57 -16.82 0.40
C ALA A 95 -37.31 -16.54 1.24
N SER A 96 -36.19 -16.18 0.60
CA SER A 96 -34.95 -15.85 1.28
C SER A 96 -35.08 -14.60 2.16
N LEU A 97 -35.77 -13.55 1.68
CA LEU A 97 -36.07 -12.35 2.48
C LEU A 97 -36.89 -12.70 3.72
N GLN A 98 -37.90 -13.56 3.59
CA GLN A 98 -38.72 -13.97 4.72
C GLN A 98 -37.89 -14.73 5.77
N SER A 99 -37.06 -15.68 5.33
CA SER A 99 -36.15 -16.43 6.22
C SER A 99 -35.20 -15.49 6.95
N LEU A 100 -34.51 -14.63 6.20
CA LEU A 100 -33.54 -13.70 6.75
C LEU A 100 -34.18 -12.70 7.74
N CYS A 101 -35.37 -12.19 7.42
CA CYS A 101 -36.11 -11.34 8.34
C CYS A 101 -36.45 -12.04 9.67
N GLN A 102 -36.81 -13.33 9.63
CA GLN A 102 -37.08 -14.11 10.85
C GLN A 102 -35.80 -14.31 11.68
N GLU A 103 -34.68 -14.58 11.03
CA GLU A 103 -33.37 -14.76 11.68
C GLU A 103 -32.84 -13.47 12.30
N LEU A 104 -33.08 -12.31 11.67
CA LEU A 104 -32.68 -11.00 12.17
C LEU A 104 -33.59 -10.46 13.30
N GLU A 105 -34.80 -11.02 13.46
CA GLU A 105 -35.81 -10.53 14.41
C GLU A 105 -35.33 -10.44 15.87
N PRO A 106 -34.60 -11.42 16.44
CA PRO A 106 -34.06 -11.29 17.79
C PRO A 106 -33.12 -10.10 17.94
N ARG A 107 -32.29 -9.81 16.93
CA ARG A 107 -31.34 -8.68 16.94
C ARG A 107 -32.06 -7.35 16.77
N ARG A 108 -33.03 -7.29 15.84
CA ARG A 108 -33.92 -6.13 15.67
C ARG A 108 -34.56 -5.75 17.02
N LYS A 109 -35.12 -6.72 17.75
CA LYS A 109 -35.70 -6.50 19.08
C LYS A 109 -34.69 -5.93 20.09
N MET A 110 -33.46 -6.47 20.14
CA MET A 110 -32.42 -5.94 21.03
C MET A 110 -32.04 -4.50 20.69
N SER A 111 -32.01 -4.15 19.39
CA SER A 111 -31.72 -2.81 18.91
C SER A 111 -32.91 -1.82 18.97
N GLY A 112 -34.08 -2.26 19.46
CA GLY A 112 -35.30 -1.46 19.47
C GLY A 112 -35.92 -1.22 18.08
N ARG A 113 -35.49 -1.99 17.06
CA ARG A 113 -36.02 -1.95 15.70
C ARG A 113 -37.07 -3.04 15.52
N THR A 114 -38.13 -2.74 14.79
CA THR A 114 -39.16 -3.72 14.38
C THR A 114 -39.30 -3.65 12.87
N LEU A 115 -39.76 -4.73 12.22
CA LEU A 115 -39.98 -4.74 10.77
C LEU A 115 -40.88 -3.59 10.29
N GLU A 116 -41.85 -3.19 11.13
CA GLU A 116 -42.77 -2.07 10.89
C GLU A 116 -42.08 -0.70 10.93
N ASN A 117 -40.96 -0.59 11.66
CA ASN A 117 -40.18 0.63 11.84
C ASN A 117 -38.93 0.69 10.94
N LEU A 118 -38.65 -0.36 10.16
CA LEU A 118 -37.54 -0.36 9.20
C LEU A 118 -37.95 0.45 7.96
N ASN A 119 -37.06 1.33 7.52
CA ASN A 119 -37.27 2.00 6.25
C ASN A 119 -37.06 0.98 5.12
N SER A 120 -37.96 0.96 4.15
CA SER A 120 -37.82 0.15 2.94
C SER A 120 -37.86 1.06 1.71
N SER A 121 -36.84 1.90 1.57
CA SER A 121 -36.71 2.80 0.41
C SER A 121 -36.38 2.07 -0.88
N LEU A 122 -35.72 0.90 -0.78
CA LEU A 122 -35.36 0.06 -1.90
C LEU A 122 -36.48 -0.92 -2.24
N VAL A 123 -36.84 -0.99 -3.52
CA VAL A 123 -37.82 -1.96 -4.04
C VAL A 123 -37.17 -2.76 -5.15
N VAL A 124 -37.11 -4.09 -4.98
CA VAL A 124 -36.55 -5.03 -5.97
C VAL A 124 -37.68 -5.90 -6.47
N ASP A 125 -37.98 -5.85 -7.78
CA ASP A 125 -39.04 -6.66 -8.39
C ASP A 125 -40.41 -6.54 -7.67
N GLY A 126 -40.74 -5.30 -7.27
CA GLY A 126 -41.95 -4.97 -6.52
C GLY A 126 -41.98 -5.47 -5.07
N ILE A 127 -40.85 -5.92 -4.52
CA ILE A 127 -40.70 -6.34 -3.13
C ILE A 127 -39.93 -5.24 -2.36
N PRO A 128 -40.50 -4.67 -1.29
CA PRO A 128 -39.77 -3.75 -0.43
C PRO A 128 -38.65 -4.48 0.31
N ILE A 129 -37.44 -3.93 0.27
CA ILE A 129 -36.26 -4.47 0.94
C ILE A 129 -36.02 -3.68 2.23
N PRO A 130 -36.01 -4.33 3.40
CA PRO A 130 -35.61 -3.69 4.65
C PRO A 130 -34.20 -3.08 4.55
N ASP A 131 -34.00 -1.90 5.12
CA ASP A 131 -32.70 -1.20 5.13
C ASP A 131 -31.56 -2.01 5.79
N ASP A 132 -31.86 -3.01 6.60
CA ASP A 132 -30.87 -3.90 7.21
C ASP A 132 -30.57 -5.17 6.39
N ILE A 133 -31.04 -5.23 5.14
CA ILE A 133 -30.77 -6.30 4.17
C ILE A 133 -30.20 -5.71 2.89
N VAL A 134 -29.10 -6.29 2.40
CA VAL A 134 -28.53 -5.99 1.08
C VAL A 134 -29.02 -7.03 0.09
N VAL A 135 -29.55 -6.54 -1.04
CA VAL A 135 -29.84 -7.34 -2.23
C VAL A 135 -28.96 -6.80 -3.35
N GLN A 136 -28.17 -7.67 -3.97
CA GLN A 136 -27.25 -7.29 -5.03
C GLN A 136 -27.25 -8.35 -6.13
N LYS A 137 -26.95 -7.97 -7.37
CA LYS A 137 -26.71 -8.96 -8.42
C LYS A 137 -25.53 -9.85 -8.05
N PHE A 138 -25.71 -11.15 -8.21
CA PHE A 138 -24.61 -12.09 -8.14
C PHE A 138 -23.72 -11.92 -9.37
N ILE A 139 -22.42 -11.73 -9.11
CA ILE A 139 -21.40 -11.67 -10.16
C ILE A 139 -20.71 -13.04 -10.16
N PRO A 140 -20.91 -13.85 -11.21
CA PRO A 140 -20.24 -15.13 -11.29
C PRO A 140 -18.74 -14.92 -11.52
N GLY A 141 -17.92 -15.65 -10.78
CA GLY A 141 -16.47 -15.55 -10.87
C GLY A 141 -15.79 -15.94 -9.57
N TRP A 142 -14.47 -15.82 -9.58
CA TRP A 142 -13.62 -16.12 -8.43
C TRP A 142 -13.76 -15.06 -7.34
N ASP A 143 -13.96 -15.55 -6.12
CA ASP A 143 -13.94 -14.73 -4.92
C ASP A 143 -12.48 -14.39 -4.58
N HIS A 144 -12.17 -13.10 -4.68
CA HIS A 144 -10.85 -12.57 -4.37
C HIS A 144 -10.96 -11.59 -3.21
N SER A 145 -10.04 -11.73 -2.26
CA SER A 145 -9.82 -10.77 -1.17
C SER A 145 -8.60 -9.92 -1.51
N VAL A 146 -8.66 -8.61 -1.26
CA VAL A 146 -7.53 -7.70 -1.46
C VAL A 146 -7.44 -6.79 -0.25
N VAL A 147 -6.31 -6.84 0.45
CA VAL A 147 -5.99 -5.86 1.48
C VAL A 147 -5.44 -4.61 0.80
N ILE A 148 -6.05 -3.46 1.09
CA ILE A 148 -5.57 -2.16 0.65
C ILE A 148 -4.99 -1.46 1.88
N ILE A 149 -3.73 -1.06 1.79
CA ILE A 149 -3.08 -0.27 2.83
C ILE A 149 -2.83 1.14 2.34
N GLU A 150 -2.62 2.05 3.28
CA GLU A 150 -2.10 3.36 2.97
C GLU A 150 -0.58 3.35 3.07
N LEU A 151 0.10 3.88 2.05
CA LEU A 151 1.54 4.06 2.01
C LEU A 151 1.83 5.52 1.64
N GLY A 152 2.28 6.31 2.61
CA GLY A 152 2.28 7.77 2.47
C GLY A 152 0.85 8.29 2.25
N ASP A 153 0.61 8.96 1.13
CA ASP A 153 -0.69 9.49 0.73
C ASP A 153 -1.44 8.61 -0.28
N ARG A 154 -1.00 7.36 -0.52
CA ARG A 154 -1.53 6.51 -1.59
C ARG A 154 -2.13 5.21 -1.08
N PRO A 155 -3.31 4.81 -1.57
CA PRO A 155 -3.81 3.46 -1.38
C PRO A 155 -2.99 2.49 -2.24
N VAL A 156 -2.48 1.43 -1.62
CA VAL A 156 -1.73 0.38 -2.29
C VAL A 156 -2.45 -0.95 -2.08
N PRO A 157 -2.98 -1.57 -3.14
CA PRO A 157 -3.48 -2.93 -3.06
C PRO A 157 -2.28 -3.88 -2.87
N LEU A 158 -2.39 -4.75 -1.88
CA LEU A 158 -1.44 -5.84 -1.69
C LEU A 158 -1.78 -7.01 -2.62
N ASN A 159 -0.99 -8.09 -2.54
CA ASN A 159 -1.24 -9.27 -3.35
C ASN A 159 -2.67 -9.79 -3.11
N PRO A 160 -3.46 -9.98 -4.19
CA PRO A 160 -4.78 -10.56 -4.08
C PRO A 160 -4.70 -11.99 -3.54
N GLU A 161 -5.69 -12.32 -2.74
CA GLU A 161 -5.97 -13.61 -2.17
C GLU A 161 -7.12 -14.26 -2.94
N ARG A 162 -7.10 -15.58 -3.12
CA ARG A 162 -8.19 -16.35 -3.72
C ARG A 162 -8.66 -17.41 -2.73
N TYR A 163 -9.99 -17.53 -2.61
CA TYR A 163 -10.59 -18.66 -1.90
C TYR A 163 -10.50 -19.93 -2.77
N VAL A 164 -9.87 -20.96 -2.21
CA VAL A 164 -9.82 -22.31 -2.77
C VAL A 164 -10.86 -23.14 -2.06
N HIS A 165 -11.79 -23.72 -2.83
CA HIS A 165 -12.91 -24.51 -2.31
C HIS A 165 -12.69 -26.01 -2.53
N SER A 166 -13.48 -26.84 -1.84
CA SER A 166 -13.42 -28.29 -1.97
C SER A 166 -13.90 -28.83 -3.33
N ASP A 167 -13.48 -30.06 -3.66
CA ASP A 167 -13.86 -30.74 -4.89
C ASP A 167 -15.38 -30.78 -5.07
N GLY A 168 -15.84 -30.41 -6.27
CA GLY A 168 -17.26 -30.34 -6.61
C GLY A 168 -17.93 -29.00 -6.36
N TYR A 169 -17.21 -28.01 -5.81
CA TYR A 169 -17.68 -26.62 -5.72
C TYR A 169 -18.01 -26.07 -7.11
N ASN A 170 -19.26 -25.68 -7.31
CA ASN A 170 -19.70 -24.97 -8.49
C ASN A 170 -19.82 -23.47 -8.19
N ILE A 171 -18.87 -22.70 -8.70
CA ILE A 171 -18.78 -21.25 -8.52
C ILE A 171 -20.05 -20.48 -8.92
N TYR A 172 -20.90 -21.05 -9.77
CA TYR A 172 -22.13 -20.41 -10.23
C TYR A 172 -23.34 -20.69 -9.35
N SER A 173 -23.28 -21.69 -8.46
CA SER A 173 -24.43 -22.12 -7.65
C SER A 173 -24.14 -22.29 -6.17
N ASP A 174 -22.88 -22.50 -5.79
CA ASP A 174 -22.48 -22.81 -4.41
C ASP A 174 -21.86 -21.63 -3.68
N PHE A 175 -21.86 -20.45 -4.30
CA PHE A 175 -21.28 -19.23 -3.75
C PHE A 175 -21.74 -19.01 -2.31
N LEU A 176 -20.76 -18.87 -1.41
CA LEU A 176 -20.97 -18.52 -0.02
C LEU A 176 -21.80 -19.51 0.83
N ARG A 177 -22.15 -20.70 0.35
CA ARG A 177 -22.87 -21.69 1.17
C ARG A 177 -22.09 -22.03 2.46
N PHE A 178 -22.81 -22.20 3.57
CA PHE A 178 -22.21 -22.45 4.88
C PHE A 178 -21.31 -23.70 4.87
N ASP A 179 -21.80 -24.81 4.31
CA ASP A 179 -21.06 -26.07 4.21
C ASP A 179 -19.78 -25.95 3.38
N VAL A 180 -19.77 -25.08 2.37
CA VAL A 180 -18.59 -24.80 1.55
C VAL A 180 -17.61 -23.89 2.29
N LYS A 181 -18.10 -22.78 2.85
CA LYS A 181 -17.24 -21.79 3.52
C LYS A 181 -16.50 -22.38 4.73
N PHE A 182 -17.16 -23.27 5.46
CA PHE A 182 -16.61 -23.92 6.65
C PHE A 182 -16.12 -25.35 6.38
N ASP A 183 -16.02 -25.77 5.11
CA ASP A 183 -15.34 -27.03 4.75
C ASP A 183 -13.87 -26.95 5.20
N PRO A 184 -13.33 -27.94 5.94
CA PRO A 184 -11.93 -27.94 6.36
C PRO A 184 -10.90 -27.87 5.23
N ARG A 185 -11.30 -28.12 3.98
CA ARG A 185 -10.46 -28.01 2.79
C ARG A 185 -10.52 -26.61 2.15
N THR A 186 -11.52 -25.80 2.51
CA THR A 186 -11.61 -24.42 2.06
C THR A 186 -10.51 -23.61 2.74
N HIS A 187 -9.67 -22.95 1.94
CA HIS A 187 -8.57 -22.14 2.44
C HIS A 187 -8.32 -20.95 1.51
N VAL A 188 -7.44 -20.06 1.93
CA VAL A 188 -7.04 -18.88 1.16
C VAL A 188 -5.61 -19.06 0.70
N GLU A 189 -5.34 -18.72 -0.56
CA GLU A 189 -3.99 -18.68 -1.13
C GLU A 189 -3.71 -17.32 -1.76
N LEU A 190 -2.43 -16.96 -1.87
CA LEU A 190 -2.02 -15.78 -2.63
C LEU A 190 -2.08 -16.10 -4.11
N VAL A 191 -2.65 -15.19 -4.89
CA VAL A 191 -2.69 -15.30 -6.34
C VAL A 191 -1.32 -14.89 -6.91
N PRO A 192 -0.63 -15.77 -7.64
CA PRO A 192 0.61 -15.41 -8.32
C PRO A 192 0.37 -14.37 -9.40
N PHE A 193 1.30 -13.42 -9.54
CA PHE A 193 1.21 -12.39 -10.58
C PHE A 193 1.11 -13.00 -11.99
N GLU A 194 1.84 -14.10 -12.21
CA GLU A 194 1.94 -14.80 -13.49
C GLU A 194 0.61 -15.45 -13.90
N GLU A 195 -0.24 -15.84 -12.94
CA GLU A 195 -1.54 -16.44 -13.22
C GLU A 195 -2.55 -15.41 -13.72
N THR A 196 -2.52 -14.19 -13.16
CA THR A 196 -3.54 -13.16 -13.42
C THR A 196 -2.98 -11.74 -13.53
N PRO A 197 -2.03 -11.47 -14.46
CA PRO A 197 -1.40 -10.15 -14.56
C PRO A 197 -2.38 -9.02 -14.94
N GLU A 198 -3.55 -9.34 -15.47
CA GLU A 198 -4.64 -8.38 -15.68
C GLU A 198 -5.30 -7.93 -14.35
N LEU A 199 -5.48 -8.84 -13.38
CA LEU A 199 -6.06 -8.51 -12.07
C LEU A 199 -5.17 -7.49 -11.35
N PHE A 200 -3.86 -7.75 -11.29
CA PHE A 200 -2.90 -6.83 -10.67
C PHE A 200 -2.93 -5.45 -11.32
N ARG A 201 -2.99 -5.37 -12.66
CA ARG A 201 -3.11 -4.09 -13.37
C ARG A 201 -4.42 -3.38 -13.03
N LYS A 202 -5.55 -4.07 -13.05
CA LYS A 202 -6.85 -3.48 -12.67
C LYS A 202 -6.88 -2.98 -11.23
N LEU A 203 -6.25 -3.71 -10.30
CA LEU A 203 -6.12 -3.28 -8.91
C LEU A 203 -5.27 -2.01 -8.81
N GLN A 204 -4.16 -1.92 -9.54
CA GLN A 204 -3.31 -0.73 -9.59
C GLN A 204 -4.00 0.47 -10.25
N ASP A 205 -4.83 0.22 -11.26
CA ASP A 205 -5.57 1.26 -12.00
C ASP A 205 -6.86 1.70 -11.27
N GLY A 206 -7.21 1.07 -10.14
CA GLY A 206 -8.40 1.40 -9.36
C GLY A 206 -9.72 1.00 -10.03
N GLU A 207 -9.69 0.02 -10.94
CA GLU A 207 -10.86 -0.46 -11.67
C GLU A 207 -11.68 -1.62 -11.05
N PRO A 208 -11.35 -2.25 -9.90
CA PRO A 208 -12.11 -3.41 -9.45
C PRO A 208 -13.54 -3.02 -9.03
N THR A 209 -14.49 -3.89 -9.31
CA THR A 209 -15.82 -3.81 -8.70
C THR A 209 -15.71 -4.35 -7.28
N VAL A 210 -15.82 -3.46 -6.29
CA VAL A 210 -15.75 -3.82 -4.88
C VAL A 210 -17.11 -4.37 -4.44
N LEU A 211 -17.14 -5.64 -4.01
CA LEU A 211 -18.36 -6.30 -3.52
C LEU A 211 -18.58 -6.08 -2.02
N GLU A 212 -17.50 -6.00 -1.26
CA GLU A 212 -17.50 -5.82 0.19
C GLU A 212 -16.20 -5.15 0.64
N VAL A 213 -16.30 -4.24 1.60
CA VAL A 213 -15.15 -3.62 2.26
C VAL A 213 -15.17 -4.04 3.72
N THR A 214 -14.10 -4.69 4.17
CA THR A 214 -13.90 -5.04 5.57
C THR A 214 -12.95 -4.02 6.19
N PRO A 215 -13.44 -3.01 6.95
CA PRO A 215 -12.60 -1.94 7.50
C PRO A 215 -11.72 -2.41 8.68
N MET A 216 -11.98 -3.62 9.20
CA MET A 216 -11.18 -4.27 10.23
C MET A 216 -10.76 -5.66 9.72
N PRO A 217 -9.83 -5.72 8.75
CA PRO A 217 -9.36 -7.00 8.25
C PRO A 217 -8.69 -7.75 9.41
N ALA A 218 -8.85 -9.06 9.44
CA ALA A 218 -8.37 -9.89 10.54
C ALA A 218 -6.85 -10.18 10.45
N ILE A 219 -6.07 -9.13 10.18
CA ILE A 219 -4.62 -9.16 9.93
C ILE A 219 -3.77 -9.04 11.21
N PHE A 220 -4.39 -9.05 12.39
CA PHE A 220 -3.71 -9.00 13.70
C PHE A 220 -4.27 -10.04 14.70
N LEU A 221 -5.00 -11.05 14.21
CA LEU A 221 -5.50 -12.12 15.08
C LEU A 221 -4.38 -13.08 15.50
N THR A 222 -4.66 -13.90 16.53
CA THR A 222 -3.66 -14.84 17.03
C THR A 222 -3.28 -15.86 15.95
N PRO A 223 -2.03 -16.36 15.94
CA PRO A 223 -1.54 -17.29 14.91
C PRO A 223 -2.35 -18.59 14.77
N GLU A 224 -3.21 -18.91 15.74
CA GLU A 224 -4.12 -20.06 15.69
C GLU A 224 -5.26 -19.89 14.66
N ILE A 225 -5.43 -18.68 14.10
CA ILE A 225 -6.35 -18.37 13.02
C ILE A 225 -5.53 -18.17 11.74
N GLU A 226 -5.02 -19.29 11.21
CA GLU A 226 -3.92 -19.36 10.22
C GLU A 226 -4.20 -18.70 8.85
N TRP A 227 -5.43 -18.27 8.57
CA TRP A 227 -5.89 -17.91 7.21
C TRP A 227 -5.96 -16.41 6.93
N GLU A 228 -6.04 -15.55 7.95
CA GLU A 228 -6.52 -14.16 7.77
C GLU A 228 -5.40 -13.11 7.57
N ASP A 229 -4.13 -13.53 7.66
CA ASP A 229 -2.97 -12.63 7.56
C ASP A 229 -1.99 -12.98 6.43
N ILE A 230 -2.35 -13.93 5.56
CA ILE A 230 -1.40 -14.55 4.60
C ILE A 230 -0.77 -13.51 3.67
N VAL A 231 -1.54 -12.51 3.22
CA VAL A 231 -1.02 -11.39 2.42
C VAL A 231 0.05 -10.59 3.17
N ILE A 232 -0.11 -10.32 4.46
CA ILE A 232 0.89 -9.58 5.22
C ILE A 232 2.10 -10.48 5.52
N ARG A 233 1.86 -11.69 5.98
CA ARG A 233 2.91 -12.63 6.36
C ARG A 233 3.81 -13.05 5.21
N ASN A 234 3.23 -13.28 4.02
CA ASN A 234 3.94 -13.89 2.90
C ASN A 234 4.27 -12.91 1.76
N SER A 235 3.60 -11.76 1.66
CA SER A 235 3.84 -10.81 0.56
C SER A 235 4.24 -9.41 0.99
N PHE A 236 3.91 -8.99 2.22
CA PHE A 236 4.28 -7.64 2.66
C PHE A 236 5.76 -7.57 3.09
N PRO A 237 6.58 -6.69 2.50
CA PRO A 237 8.01 -6.60 2.84
C PRO A 237 8.20 -6.30 4.34
N GLY A 238 8.91 -7.19 5.05
CA GLY A 238 9.11 -7.08 6.50
C GLY A 238 7.91 -7.50 7.37
N GLY A 239 6.83 -7.99 6.76
CA GLY A 239 5.66 -8.59 7.42
C GLY A 239 4.93 -7.63 8.37
N HIS A 240 4.27 -8.20 9.39
CA HIS A 240 3.45 -7.46 10.34
C HIS A 240 4.17 -6.32 11.05
N ARG A 241 5.45 -6.52 11.38
CA ARG A 241 6.23 -5.49 12.05
C ARG A 241 6.40 -4.27 11.15
N ALA A 242 6.82 -4.49 9.91
CA ALA A 242 6.97 -3.40 8.95
C ALA A 242 5.63 -2.74 8.65
N LEU A 243 4.51 -3.50 8.63
CA LEU A 243 3.18 -2.91 8.46
C LEU A 243 2.85 -1.96 9.61
N ILE A 244 3.06 -2.38 10.86
CA ILE A 244 2.85 -1.51 12.03
C ILE A 244 3.74 -0.27 11.95
N ASP A 245 5.01 -0.46 11.62
CA ASP A 245 5.98 0.64 11.48
C ASP A 245 5.53 1.64 10.38
N VAL A 246 5.01 1.16 9.25
CA VAL A 246 4.44 1.97 8.16
C VAL A 246 3.23 2.76 8.65
N LEU A 247 2.29 2.11 9.37
CA LEU A 247 1.10 2.79 9.90
C LEU A 247 1.49 3.91 10.88
N ILE A 248 2.50 3.67 11.71
CA ILE A 248 3.06 4.69 12.60
C ILE A 248 3.72 5.81 11.79
N ALA A 249 4.58 5.48 10.82
CA ALA A 249 5.28 6.47 10.00
C ALA A 249 4.31 7.40 9.26
N ASN A 250 3.26 6.85 8.64
CA ASN A 250 2.22 7.64 7.98
C ASN A 250 1.53 8.59 8.96
N GLU A 251 1.20 8.13 10.17
CA GLU A 251 0.57 9.00 11.18
C GLU A 251 1.51 10.10 11.67
N LEU A 252 2.79 9.81 11.84
CA LEU A 252 3.80 10.81 12.22
C LEU A 252 4.00 11.88 11.12
N ASP A 253 3.98 11.46 9.86
CA ASP A 253 4.06 12.35 8.71
C ASP A 253 2.85 13.28 8.62
N ARG A 254 1.62 12.75 8.79
CA ARG A 254 0.39 13.57 8.85
C ARG A 254 0.46 14.64 9.92
N GLN A 255 1.06 14.31 11.05
CA GLN A 255 1.26 15.25 12.16
C GLN A 255 2.42 16.24 11.90
N ASN A 256 3.09 16.17 10.76
CA ASN A 256 4.26 16.97 10.39
C ASN A 256 5.37 16.92 11.47
N ARG A 257 5.52 15.78 12.17
CA ARG A 257 6.36 15.67 13.37
C ARG A 257 7.83 15.97 13.12
N ASP A 258 8.36 15.53 11.99
CA ASP A 258 9.80 15.62 11.69
C ASP A 258 10.20 16.80 10.80
N LYS A 259 9.23 17.60 10.34
CA LYS A 259 9.44 18.69 9.38
C LYS A 259 10.50 19.71 9.83
N GLU A 260 10.50 20.06 11.11
CA GLU A 260 11.51 20.99 11.64
C GLU A 260 12.91 20.36 11.71
N ARG A 261 12.99 19.08 12.10
CA ARG A 261 14.26 18.33 12.14
C ARG A 261 14.84 18.25 10.73
N GLU A 262 14.03 17.87 9.75
CA GLU A 262 14.40 17.78 8.34
C GLU A 262 14.92 19.11 7.79
N ALA A 263 14.23 20.22 8.07
CA ALA A 263 14.69 21.55 7.66
C ALA A 263 16.06 21.91 8.26
N ARG A 264 16.34 21.50 9.51
CA ARG A 264 17.65 21.72 10.15
C ARG A 264 18.74 20.86 9.52
N VAL A 265 18.46 19.60 9.22
CA VAL A 265 19.40 18.70 8.52
C VAL A 265 19.66 19.20 7.08
N ALA A 266 18.63 19.64 6.36
CA ALA A 266 18.78 20.24 5.03
C ALA A 266 19.74 21.43 5.07
N LYS A 267 19.57 22.33 6.06
CA LYS A 267 20.42 23.50 6.24
C LYS A 267 21.89 23.17 6.53
N VAL A 268 22.15 22.08 7.27
CA VAL A 268 23.52 21.55 7.46
C VAL A 268 24.10 21.28 6.08
N TYR A 269 23.49 20.38 5.31
CA TYR A 269 24.04 19.96 4.02
C TYR A 269 24.09 21.08 2.97
N ASP A 270 23.15 22.03 2.98
CA ASP A 270 23.22 23.23 2.15
C ASP A 270 24.53 24.00 2.40
N ALA A 271 24.91 24.17 3.67
CA ALA A 271 26.13 24.86 4.05
C ALA A 271 27.42 24.09 3.69
N TYR A 272 27.36 22.76 3.57
CA TYR A 272 28.50 21.91 3.17
C TYR A 272 28.54 21.60 1.67
N SER A 273 27.49 21.94 0.91
CA SER A 273 27.35 21.52 -0.50
C SER A 273 28.51 21.93 -1.41
N ASP A 274 29.19 23.02 -1.09
CA ASP A 274 30.34 23.54 -1.85
C ASP A 274 31.63 22.74 -1.62
N THR A 275 31.82 22.16 -0.44
CA THR A 275 33.02 21.39 -0.04
C THR A 275 32.77 19.88 0.01
N TYR A 276 31.52 19.46 -0.17
CA TYR A 276 31.10 18.07 0.03
C TYR A 276 31.94 17.06 -0.75
N ASP A 277 32.19 17.33 -2.04
CA ASP A 277 33.01 16.44 -2.89
C ASP A 277 34.45 16.29 -2.37
N ASP A 278 35.00 17.31 -1.71
CA ASP A 278 36.33 17.23 -1.11
C ASP A 278 36.30 16.43 0.20
N ASP A 279 35.26 16.63 1.01
CA ASP A 279 35.09 15.96 2.30
C ASP A 279 34.84 14.44 2.14
N ILE A 280 34.06 14.03 1.14
CA ILE A 280 33.73 12.61 0.89
C ILE A 280 34.88 11.80 0.24
N LYS A 281 35.93 12.44 -0.29
CA LYS A 281 37.10 11.74 -0.84
C LYS A 281 37.77 10.84 0.19
N HIS A 282 37.69 11.21 1.46
CA HIS A 282 38.26 10.44 2.57
C HIS A 282 37.39 9.27 3.01
N LEU A 283 36.14 9.17 2.55
CA LEU A 283 35.15 8.19 2.97
C LEU A 283 35.06 6.96 2.05
N ASN A 284 35.97 6.82 1.08
CA ASN A 284 35.99 5.72 0.10
C ASN A 284 34.68 5.56 -0.70
N LEU A 285 33.84 6.61 -0.74
CA LEU A 285 32.50 6.56 -1.33
C LEU A 285 32.54 6.29 -2.83
N GLU A 286 33.54 6.84 -3.53
CA GLU A 286 33.77 6.58 -4.95
C GLU A 286 33.97 5.07 -5.22
N ALA A 287 34.77 4.38 -4.41
CA ALA A 287 35.02 2.95 -4.59
C ALA A 287 33.75 2.13 -4.34
N ILE A 288 32.93 2.51 -3.35
CA ILE A 288 31.63 1.87 -3.09
C ILE A 288 30.71 2.03 -4.30
N TYR A 289 30.58 3.25 -4.83
CA TYR A 289 29.77 3.48 -6.03
C TYR A 289 30.30 2.73 -7.25
N ARG A 290 31.61 2.69 -7.47
CA ARG A 290 32.21 1.90 -8.56
C ARG A 290 31.89 0.41 -8.40
N ASN A 291 32.00 -0.14 -7.19
CA ASN A 291 31.62 -1.53 -6.92
C ASN A 291 30.14 -1.80 -7.19
N VAL A 292 29.25 -0.88 -6.80
CA VAL A 292 27.81 -0.97 -7.13
C VAL A 292 27.61 -0.97 -8.64
N ILE A 293 28.18 0.00 -9.35
CA ILE A 293 28.04 0.16 -10.80
C ILE A 293 28.64 -1.02 -11.57
N ASP A 294 29.74 -1.60 -11.07
CA ASP A 294 30.43 -2.74 -11.69
C ASP A 294 29.79 -4.09 -11.38
N GLY A 295 29.27 -4.25 -10.17
CA GLY A 295 28.60 -5.48 -9.73
C GLY A 295 27.15 -5.60 -10.19
N SER A 296 26.51 -4.52 -10.63
CA SER A 296 25.09 -4.51 -11.00
C SER A 296 24.86 -4.31 -12.51
N ARG A 297 23.81 -4.93 -13.03
CA ARG A 297 23.33 -4.74 -14.41
C ARG A 297 22.24 -3.68 -14.42
N LEU A 298 22.63 -2.42 -14.23
CA LEU A 298 21.69 -1.29 -14.23
C LEU A 298 21.25 -0.93 -15.65
N SER A 299 19.95 -0.74 -15.84
CA SER A 299 19.33 -0.32 -17.10
C SER A 299 17.99 0.39 -16.84
N GLY A 300 17.46 1.12 -17.81
CA GLY A 300 16.16 1.77 -17.65
C GLY A 300 16.19 2.90 -16.62
N THR A 301 15.20 2.95 -15.75
CA THR A 301 15.00 4.00 -14.77
C THR A 301 15.66 3.67 -13.42
N ILE A 302 16.51 4.57 -12.94
CA ILE A 302 17.20 4.42 -11.65
C ILE A 302 16.73 5.55 -10.73
N LEU A 303 16.33 5.21 -9.51
CA LEU A 303 16.07 6.17 -8.43
C LEU A 303 17.19 6.09 -7.39
N GLU A 304 17.88 7.19 -7.16
CA GLU A 304 18.87 7.29 -6.09
C GLU A 304 18.31 8.06 -4.88
N LEU A 305 18.45 7.49 -3.69
CA LEU A 305 18.08 8.15 -2.43
C LEU A 305 19.31 8.81 -1.82
N GLY A 306 19.30 10.13 -1.71
CA GLY A 306 20.42 10.93 -1.23
C GLY A 306 21.57 11.02 -2.26
N PRO A 307 21.33 11.51 -3.50
CA PRO A 307 22.37 11.64 -4.51
C PRO A 307 23.48 12.64 -4.12
N GLY A 308 23.27 13.50 -3.12
CA GLY A 308 24.22 14.53 -2.71
C GLY A 308 24.55 15.45 -3.87
N THR A 309 25.84 15.64 -4.16
CA THR A 309 26.35 16.41 -5.30
C THR A 309 26.33 15.63 -6.63
N GLY A 310 25.78 14.41 -6.68
CA GLY A 310 25.62 13.61 -7.90
C GLY A 310 26.82 12.73 -8.27
N LEU A 311 27.61 12.27 -7.30
CA LEU A 311 28.81 11.45 -7.55
C LEU A 311 28.47 10.16 -8.31
N PHE A 312 27.43 9.42 -7.89
CA PHE A 312 26.99 8.19 -8.56
C PHE A 312 26.68 8.42 -10.04
N GLY A 313 25.87 9.43 -10.35
CA GLY A 313 25.51 9.77 -11.74
C GLY A 313 26.71 10.13 -12.61
N ARG A 314 27.72 10.83 -12.06
CA ARG A 314 28.97 11.11 -12.78
C ARG A 314 29.73 9.83 -13.11
N LEU A 315 29.93 8.95 -12.13
CA LEU A 315 30.64 7.68 -12.30
C LEU A 315 29.91 6.74 -13.29
N LEU A 316 28.58 6.70 -13.21
CA LEU A 316 27.75 5.92 -14.15
C LEU A 316 27.85 6.48 -15.58
N SER A 317 27.87 7.81 -15.72
CA SER A 317 28.07 8.49 -17.01
C SER A 317 29.45 8.23 -17.61
N GLU A 318 30.51 8.21 -16.78
CA GLU A 318 31.87 7.88 -17.23
C GLU A 318 31.95 6.46 -17.80
N LYS A 319 31.34 5.49 -17.11
CA LYS A 319 31.33 4.08 -17.53
C LYS A 319 30.51 3.85 -18.81
N THR A 320 29.40 4.56 -18.97
CA THR A 320 28.54 4.43 -20.16
C THR A 320 29.11 5.14 -21.39
N LYS A 321 29.96 6.16 -21.20
CA LYS A 321 30.66 6.87 -22.28
C LYS A 321 31.95 6.18 -22.74
N THR A 322 32.52 5.26 -21.95
CA THR A 322 33.74 4.54 -22.33
C THR A 322 33.42 3.56 -23.47
N PRO A 323 34.05 3.66 -24.65
CA PRO A 323 33.84 2.69 -25.72
C PRO A 323 34.26 1.31 -25.22
N ARG A 324 33.32 0.34 -25.16
CA ARG A 324 33.71 -1.06 -24.99
C ARG A 324 34.59 -1.43 -26.18
N SER A 325 35.82 -1.86 -25.90
CA SER A 325 36.78 -2.29 -26.92
C SER A 325 36.11 -3.27 -27.90
N HIS A 326 36.29 -3.01 -29.20
CA HIS A 326 35.81 -3.80 -30.32
C HIS A 326 35.65 -5.30 -30.02
N CYS A 327 34.41 -5.80 -29.92
CA CYS A 327 34.16 -7.19 -30.28
C CYS A 327 34.12 -7.25 -31.81
N GLU A 328 34.99 -8.06 -32.41
CA GLU A 328 35.03 -8.27 -33.87
C GLU A 328 33.92 -9.22 -34.35
N ASP A 329 32.87 -9.45 -33.55
CA ASP A 329 31.75 -10.32 -33.91
C ASP A 329 30.59 -9.51 -34.50
N PRO A 330 30.36 -9.55 -35.83
CA PRO A 330 29.27 -8.83 -36.49
C PRO A 330 27.88 -9.38 -36.18
N SER A 331 27.74 -10.47 -35.42
CA SER A 331 26.45 -10.97 -34.92
C SER A 331 26.05 -10.37 -33.56
N CYS A 332 26.95 -9.65 -32.90
CA CYS A 332 26.71 -9.09 -31.57
C CYS A 332 25.99 -7.73 -31.70
N THR A 333 24.66 -7.74 -31.72
CA THR A 333 23.84 -6.54 -31.49
C THR A 333 23.96 -6.13 -30.03
N TYR A 334 25.08 -5.51 -29.65
CA TYR A 334 25.21 -4.85 -28.34
C TYR A 334 24.31 -3.61 -28.34
N HIS A 335 23.21 -3.68 -27.62
CA HIS A 335 22.41 -2.51 -27.25
C HIS A 335 23.35 -1.49 -26.58
N ARG A 336 23.47 -0.30 -27.15
CA ARG A 336 24.06 0.85 -26.45
C ARG A 336 23.33 1.01 -25.11
N THR A 337 24.07 1.22 -24.03
CA THR A 337 23.57 1.62 -22.71
C THR A 337 22.99 3.05 -22.70
N THR A 338 22.36 3.49 -23.79
CA THR A 338 21.81 4.84 -23.98
C THR A 338 20.45 5.05 -23.29
N ASP A 339 19.88 4.01 -22.68
CA ASP A 339 18.53 4.06 -22.11
C ASP A 339 18.56 4.04 -20.57
N ILE A 340 19.51 4.74 -19.94
CA ILE A 340 19.49 4.95 -18.49
C ILE A 340 18.92 6.34 -18.17
N SER A 341 17.82 6.37 -17.44
CA SER A 341 17.23 7.58 -16.87
C SER A 341 17.46 7.60 -15.35
N LEU A 342 18.37 8.44 -14.89
CA LEU A 342 18.69 8.59 -13.47
C LEU A 342 17.89 9.72 -12.83
N ASN A 343 17.18 9.42 -11.75
CA ASN A 343 16.45 10.37 -10.91
C ASN A 343 16.95 10.28 -9.47
N GLY A 344 16.72 11.32 -8.67
CA GLY A 344 17.12 11.34 -7.25
C GLY A 344 16.04 11.87 -6.31
N ILE A 345 16.17 11.56 -5.02
CA ILE A 345 15.48 12.26 -3.93
C ILE A 345 16.53 12.79 -2.97
N GLU A 346 16.57 14.10 -2.75
CA GLU A 346 17.56 14.77 -1.92
C GLU A 346 16.88 15.77 -0.99
N LEU A 347 17.36 15.85 0.25
CA LEU A 347 16.81 16.74 1.27
C LEU A 347 17.34 18.18 1.13
N SER A 348 18.60 18.34 0.71
CA SER A 348 19.28 19.64 0.62
C SER A 348 19.16 20.27 -0.77
N GLN A 349 18.67 21.51 -0.85
CA GLN A 349 18.59 22.25 -2.12
C GLN A 349 19.98 22.57 -2.67
N GLY A 350 20.95 22.89 -1.82
CA GLY A 350 22.33 23.13 -2.21
C GLY A 350 22.96 21.90 -2.89
N MET A 351 22.70 20.71 -2.34
CA MET A 351 23.12 19.44 -2.96
C MET A 351 22.44 19.22 -4.31
N ILE A 352 21.12 19.44 -4.40
CA ILE A 352 20.35 19.33 -5.66
C ILE A 352 20.92 20.22 -6.75
N ASP A 353 21.18 21.49 -6.44
CA ASP A 353 21.70 22.44 -7.41
C ASP A 353 23.06 22.00 -7.98
N ARG A 354 23.90 21.38 -7.15
CA ARG A 354 25.19 20.81 -7.56
C ARG A 354 25.01 19.53 -8.38
N CYS A 355 24.12 18.64 -7.93
CA CYS A 355 23.77 17.40 -8.59
C CYS A 355 23.25 17.63 -10.02
N LEU A 356 22.27 18.53 -10.20
CA LEU A 356 21.70 18.83 -11.51
C LEU A 356 22.70 19.49 -12.47
N LYS A 357 23.66 20.29 -11.97
CA LYS A 357 24.74 20.87 -12.79
C LYS A 357 25.66 19.81 -13.42
N THR A 358 25.70 18.59 -12.90
CA THR A 358 26.47 17.49 -13.52
C THR A 358 25.89 17.06 -14.86
N GLY A 359 24.60 17.30 -15.10
CA GLY A 359 23.87 16.81 -16.26
C GLY A 359 23.63 15.30 -16.27
N ALA A 360 23.98 14.58 -15.20
CA ALA A 360 23.79 13.12 -15.10
C ALA A 360 22.37 12.71 -14.66
N TYR A 361 21.65 13.60 -13.98
CA TYR A 361 20.30 13.33 -13.45
C TYR A 361 19.27 14.05 -14.30
N SER A 362 18.19 13.34 -14.61
CA SER A 362 17.03 13.90 -15.31
C SER A 362 16.19 14.76 -14.38
N THR A 363 15.95 14.27 -13.16
CA THR A 363 15.23 14.99 -12.12
C THR A 363 15.80 14.65 -10.74
N VAL A 364 15.74 15.61 -9.80
CA VAL A 364 16.01 15.35 -8.39
C VAL A 364 14.88 16.01 -7.58
N HIS A 365 14.14 15.21 -6.83
CA HIS A 365 13.06 15.67 -5.97
C HIS A 365 13.64 16.26 -4.69
N ASN A 366 13.20 17.47 -4.33
CA ASN A 366 13.57 18.11 -3.06
C ASN A 366 12.62 17.66 -1.95
N GLY A 367 13.17 16.98 -0.95
CA GLY A 367 12.48 16.65 0.28
C GLY A 367 13.01 15.37 0.95
N PRO A 368 12.51 15.07 2.16
CA PRO A 368 12.80 13.82 2.85
C PRO A 368 12.33 12.60 2.05
N CYS A 369 13.17 11.57 1.96
CA CYS A 369 12.88 10.42 1.12
C CYS A 369 11.64 9.63 1.57
N GLN A 370 11.38 9.55 2.87
CA GLN A 370 10.21 8.87 3.43
C GLN A 370 8.87 9.54 3.06
N VAL A 371 8.88 10.84 2.76
CA VAL A 371 7.69 11.59 2.33
C VAL A 371 7.54 11.58 0.82
N ILE A 372 8.64 11.73 0.08
CA ILE A 372 8.62 11.83 -1.37
C ILE A 372 8.42 10.47 -2.03
N LEU A 373 9.12 9.43 -1.56
CA LEU A 373 9.19 8.12 -2.20
C LEU A 373 7.80 7.46 -2.44
N PRO A 374 6.83 7.51 -1.51
CA PRO A 374 5.48 6.97 -1.76
C PRO A 374 4.83 7.56 -3.03
N SER A 375 5.09 8.83 -3.31
CA SER A 375 4.57 9.58 -4.46
C SER A 375 5.37 9.37 -5.76
N VAL A 376 6.53 8.73 -5.70
CA VAL A 376 7.33 8.41 -6.89
C VAL A 376 6.70 7.24 -7.66
N ARG A 377 6.83 7.26 -8.99
CA ARG A 377 6.35 6.17 -9.85
C ARG A 377 7.29 4.97 -9.77
N SER A 378 6.85 3.82 -10.28
CA SER A 378 7.71 2.65 -10.43
C SER A 378 9.00 2.98 -11.17
N PHE A 379 10.10 2.36 -10.73
CA PHE A 379 11.43 2.48 -11.31
C PHE A 379 12.07 1.10 -11.44
N ASP A 380 13.03 0.94 -12.34
CA ASP A 380 13.71 -0.33 -12.55
C ASP A 380 14.65 -0.67 -11.39
N HIS A 381 15.44 0.31 -10.96
CA HIS A 381 16.42 0.13 -9.89
C HIS A 381 16.33 1.24 -8.84
N ALA A 382 16.52 0.87 -7.57
CA ALA A 382 16.80 1.82 -6.50
C ALA A 382 18.23 1.67 -6.00
N VAL A 383 18.89 2.81 -5.74
CA VAL A 383 20.22 2.88 -5.15
C VAL A 383 20.18 3.82 -3.94
N SER A 384 20.73 3.40 -2.82
CA SER A 384 20.90 4.27 -1.65
C SER A 384 22.19 3.91 -0.95
N VAL A 385 23.19 4.80 -1.00
CA VAL A 385 24.49 4.55 -0.38
C VAL A 385 24.64 5.47 0.84
N SER A 386 24.75 4.88 2.03
CA SER A 386 25.04 5.59 3.28
C SER A 386 24.01 6.64 3.72
N ASN A 387 22.79 6.61 3.16
CA ASN A 387 21.74 7.59 3.45
C ASN A 387 20.65 7.07 4.41
N LEU A 388 20.35 5.78 4.39
CA LEU A 388 19.23 5.22 5.17
C LEU A 388 19.47 5.16 6.67
N CYS A 389 20.72 5.33 7.13
CA CYS A 389 21.05 5.32 8.55
C CYS A 389 20.36 6.48 9.30
N TYR A 390 20.12 7.63 8.65
CA TYR A 390 19.50 8.80 9.28
C TYR A 390 17.98 8.68 9.52
N LEU A 391 17.35 7.61 9.03
CA LEU A 391 15.94 7.36 9.20
C LEU A 391 15.64 6.79 10.59
N SER A 392 14.48 7.15 11.14
CA SER A 392 13.96 6.44 12.30
C SER A 392 13.63 4.99 11.92
N PRO A 393 13.49 4.06 12.87
CA PRO A 393 13.10 2.69 12.55
C PRO A 393 11.78 2.60 11.76
N THR A 394 10.83 3.49 12.05
CA THR A 394 9.53 3.54 11.36
C THR A 394 9.67 4.07 9.94
N ASP A 395 10.42 5.15 9.74
CA ASP A 395 10.67 5.71 8.41
C ASP A 395 11.51 4.77 7.54
N PHE A 396 12.45 4.04 8.15
CA PHE A 396 13.23 3.03 7.46
C PHE A 396 12.32 1.92 6.92
N SER A 397 11.41 1.39 7.76
CA SER A 397 10.44 0.39 7.32
C SER A 397 9.56 0.91 6.18
N LEU A 398 9.07 2.16 6.28
CA LEU A 398 8.30 2.81 5.20
C LEU A 398 9.09 2.92 3.90
N VAL A 399 10.33 3.42 3.96
CA VAL A 399 11.18 3.56 2.78
C VAL A 399 11.47 2.21 2.16
N MET A 400 11.84 1.19 2.95
CA MET A 400 12.12 -0.14 2.43
C MET A 400 10.88 -0.80 1.81
N VAL A 401 9.71 -0.69 2.44
CA VAL A 401 8.44 -1.18 1.85
C VAL A 401 8.18 -0.50 0.51
N CYS A 402 8.29 0.83 0.43
CA CYS A 402 8.12 1.56 -0.83
C CYS A 402 9.10 1.05 -1.89
N LEU A 403 10.38 0.88 -1.54
CA LEU A 403 11.38 0.37 -2.47
C LEU A 403 11.00 -1.02 -3.00
N PHE A 404 10.61 -1.96 -2.13
CA PHE A 404 10.19 -3.31 -2.54
C PHE A 404 8.92 -3.32 -3.41
N GLN A 405 8.00 -2.38 -3.19
CA GLN A 405 6.78 -2.30 -3.99
C GLN A 405 6.97 -1.58 -5.33
N GLN A 406 7.91 -0.64 -5.43
CA GLN A 406 8.08 0.22 -6.60
C GLN A 406 9.21 -0.23 -7.52
N ALA A 407 10.27 -0.86 -6.99
CA ALA A 407 11.40 -1.36 -7.77
C ALA A 407 11.01 -2.58 -8.61
N GLN A 408 11.25 -2.53 -9.92
CA GLN A 408 10.92 -3.63 -10.83
C GLN A 408 12.03 -4.67 -10.95
N ASN A 409 13.30 -4.27 -10.77
CA ASN A 409 14.46 -5.15 -10.98
C ASN A 409 15.34 -5.30 -9.73
N SER A 410 15.86 -4.21 -9.15
CA SER A 410 16.79 -4.34 -8.02
C SER A 410 16.78 -3.17 -7.05
N ILE A 411 17.03 -3.48 -5.77
CA ILE A 411 17.26 -2.51 -4.71
C ILE A 411 18.68 -2.72 -4.20
N ILE A 412 19.49 -1.66 -4.22
CA ILE A 412 20.88 -1.68 -3.78
C ILE A 412 21.04 -0.67 -2.66
N VAL A 413 21.31 -1.16 -1.46
CA VAL A 413 21.46 -0.32 -0.27
C VAL A 413 22.79 -0.59 0.42
N THR A 414 23.47 0.47 0.85
CA THR A 414 24.54 0.37 1.86
C THR A 414 24.11 1.11 3.10
N ILE A 415 24.40 0.51 4.25
CA ILE A 415 23.98 1.03 5.55
C ILE A 415 25.20 1.11 6.42
N ASP A 416 25.49 2.32 6.86
CA ASP A 416 26.62 2.60 7.72
C ASP A 416 26.26 2.33 9.18
N GLU A 417 27.20 1.74 9.91
CA GLU A 417 27.11 1.65 11.36
C GLU A 417 27.74 2.90 11.97
N ILE A 418 26.89 3.83 12.42
CA ILE A 418 27.32 5.08 13.03
C ILE A 418 27.72 4.83 14.49
N PRO A 419 28.99 5.02 14.89
CA PRO A 419 29.41 4.79 16.26
C PRO A 419 28.75 5.77 17.25
N ASP A 420 28.41 5.31 18.45
CA ASP A 420 27.78 6.16 19.49
C ASP A 420 28.57 7.45 19.79
N ILE A 421 29.90 7.38 19.70
CA ILE A 421 30.78 8.54 19.91
C ILE A 421 30.53 9.65 18.87
N TYR A 422 30.15 9.29 17.64
CA TYR A 422 29.81 10.25 16.61
C TYR A 422 28.50 10.96 16.93
N ASN A 423 27.46 10.20 17.29
CA ASN A 423 26.18 10.77 17.73
C ASN A 423 26.35 11.70 18.95
N LYS A 424 27.19 11.31 19.92
CA LYS A 424 27.50 12.15 21.07
C LYS A 424 28.12 13.49 20.67
N ARG A 425 29.07 13.48 19.72
CA ARG A 425 29.69 14.70 19.20
C ARG A 425 28.70 15.60 18.47
N LEU A 426 27.79 15.03 17.69
CA LEU A 426 26.73 15.80 17.02
C LEU A 426 25.85 16.55 18.03
N VAL A 427 25.50 15.91 19.14
CA VAL A 427 24.77 16.55 20.24
C VAL A 427 25.59 17.68 20.89
N GLU A 428 26.88 17.46 21.11
CA GLU A 428 27.80 18.47 21.67
C GLU A 428 28.00 19.69 20.75
N MET A 429 27.88 19.52 19.43
CA MET A 429 27.99 20.60 18.44
C MET A 429 26.81 21.58 18.42
N SER A 430 25.73 21.30 19.17
CA SER A 430 24.49 22.09 19.22
C SER A 430 23.77 22.21 17.87
N GLU A 431 22.71 23.03 17.78
CA GLU A 431 21.94 23.17 16.54
C GLU A 431 22.78 23.86 15.45
N PRO A 432 22.67 23.41 14.18
CA PRO A 432 21.72 22.41 13.68
C PRO A 432 22.18 20.94 13.78
N HIS A 433 23.44 20.67 14.17
CA HIS A 433 24.04 19.33 14.17
C HIS A 433 23.40 18.36 15.18
N SER A 434 22.86 18.87 16.29
CA SER A 434 22.15 18.06 17.29
C SER A 434 20.89 17.34 16.76
N SER A 435 20.43 17.69 15.55
CA SER A 435 19.29 17.06 14.87
C SER A 435 19.68 15.86 13.98
N MET A 436 20.98 15.61 13.79
CA MET A 436 21.54 14.55 12.93
C MET A 436 21.86 13.19 13.59
N PRO A 437 21.72 12.94 14.90
CA PRO A 437 21.96 11.61 15.44
C PRO A 437 21.17 10.52 14.71
N SER A 438 21.85 9.40 14.45
CA SER A 438 21.34 8.24 13.72
C SER A 438 21.16 7.06 14.67
N PRO A 439 20.09 6.25 14.56
CA PRO A 439 20.05 4.95 15.21
C PRO A 439 21.14 4.00 14.66
N SER A 440 21.37 2.89 15.36
CA SER A 440 22.22 1.79 14.85
C SER A 440 21.58 1.18 13.61
N GLY A 441 22.18 1.41 12.45
CA GLY A 441 21.67 0.96 11.15
C GLY A 441 21.53 -0.56 11.08
N MET A 442 22.49 -1.31 11.63
CA MET A 442 22.43 -2.77 11.64
C MET A 442 21.26 -3.33 12.46
N GLU A 443 20.92 -2.71 13.59
CA GLU A 443 19.78 -3.15 14.39
C GLU A 443 18.45 -2.88 13.68
N VAL A 444 18.34 -1.75 12.96
CA VAL A 444 17.15 -1.42 12.17
C VAL A 444 16.97 -2.43 11.03
N VAL A 445 18.03 -2.76 10.29
CA VAL A 445 18.00 -3.78 9.21
C VAL A 445 17.58 -5.14 9.71
N LYS A 446 18.18 -5.61 10.81
CA LYS A 446 17.84 -6.92 11.41
C LYS A 446 16.37 -7.00 11.80
N LYS A 447 15.83 -5.91 12.35
CA LYS A 447 14.42 -5.82 12.74
C LYS A 447 13.50 -5.88 11.52
N PHE A 448 13.87 -5.23 10.42
CA PHE A 448 13.09 -5.22 9.18
C PHE A 448 13.08 -6.58 8.47
N LEU A 449 14.25 -7.21 8.31
CA LEU A 449 14.38 -8.47 7.54
C LEU A 449 13.88 -9.72 8.29
N GLY A 450 13.50 -9.60 9.56
CA GLY A 450 12.85 -10.67 10.32
C GLY A 450 13.70 -11.92 10.62
N VAL A 451 14.99 -12.00 10.26
CA VAL A 451 15.80 -13.23 10.37
C VAL A 451 17.25 -12.99 10.80
N ARG A 452 17.77 -13.93 11.62
CA ARG A 452 19.20 -14.23 11.83
C ARG A 452 19.95 -14.17 10.48
N MET A 453 20.69 -13.09 10.23
CA MET A 453 21.53 -13.05 9.02
C MET A 453 22.53 -14.20 9.04
N ALA A 454 22.53 -15.02 7.99
CA ALA A 454 23.75 -15.68 7.56
C ALA A 454 24.68 -14.59 7.05
N VAL A 455 25.54 -14.08 7.94
CA VAL A 455 26.64 -13.21 7.56
C VAL A 455 27.57 -14.06 6.70
N SER A 456 27.54 -13.89 5.38
CA SER A 456 28.71 -14.22 4.57
C SER A 456 29.82 -13.27 4.99
N LYS A 457 30.71 -13.74 5.87
CA LYS A 457 32.04 -13.15 5.96
C LYS A 457 32.79 -13.63 4.73
N ASP A 458 32.63 -12.92 3.62
CA ASP A 458 33.66 -12.95 2.60
C ASP A 458 34.88 -12.24 3.19
N ARG A 459 35.74 -13.06 3.80
CA ARG A 459 37.15 -12.73 3.96
C ARG A 459 37.75 -12.84 2.57
N ASN A 460 38.07 -11.71 1.97
CA ASN A 460 39.41 -11.42 1.43
C ASN A 460 39.55 -9.94 1.14
#